data_AF-A0A379T8V9-F1
#
_entry.id   AF-A0A379T8V9-F1
#
_cell.length_a   1.000
_cell.length_b   1.000
_cell.length_c   1.000
_cell.angle_alpha   90.00
_cell.angle_beta   90.00
_cell.angle_gamma   90.00
#
_symmetry.space_group_name_H-M   'P 1'
#
loop_
_entity.id
_entity.type
_entity.pdbx_description
1 polymer ?
#
loop_
_entity_poly.entity_id
_entity_poly.type
_entity_poly.pdbx_seq_one_letter_code
_entity_poly.pdbx_strand_id
1 'polypeptide(L)'
;MYIEKLMVHISIISDYKQAWKIEHKLSDILPLAICSVISGAEGWEDIQVLGETHIDFLKQHGDFEHGIPVHDTIARAISCISPDSFHDFLVTGCVLAMVQNIVV
;
A
#
# COMPACT_ATOMS: atom_id res chain seq x y z
N MET A 1 -2.94 -12.35 12.64
CA MET A 1 -3.14 -11.87 11.25
C MET A 1 -2.47 -10.50 11.13
N TYR A 2 -1.25 -10.44 10.58
CA TYR A 2 -0.44 -9.19 10.60
C TYR A 2 -1.01 -8.10 9.68
N ILE A 3 -1.74 -8.48 8.62
CA ILE A 3 -2.42 -7.56 7.72
C ILE A 3 -3.57 -6.81 8.42
N GLU A 4 -4.33 -7.44 9.33
CA GLU A 4 -5.36 -6.71 10.09
C GLU A 4 -4.76 -5.61 10.98
N LYS A 5 -3.62 -5.89 11.63
CA LYS A 5 -2.90 -4.87 12.41
C LYS A 5 -2.40 -3.72 11.55
N LEU A 6 -1.96 -4.01 10.33
CA LEU A 6 -1.58 -3.02 9.33
C LEU A 6 -2.78 -2.14 8.97
N MET A 7 -3.92 -2.75 8.65
CA MET A 7 -5.16 -2.04 8.30
C MET A 7 -5.65 -1.11 9.41
N VAL A 8 -5.55 -1.54 10.68
CA VAL A 8 -5.85 -0.70 11.85
C VAL A 8 -4.92 0.51 11.90
N HIS A 9 -3.62 0.34 11.68
CA HIS A 9 -2.67 1.46 11.67
C HIS A 9 -2.88 2.41 10.48
N ILE A 10 -3.21 1.86 9.30
CA ILE A 10 -3.53 2.67 8.12
C ILE A 10 -4.77 3.53 8.35
N SER A 11 -5.76 3.04 9.12
CA SER A 11 -6.96 3.82 9.45
C SER A 11 -6.66 5.10 10.26
N ILE A 12 -5.49 5.18 10.89
CA ILE A 12 -5.02 6.37 11.64
C ILE A 12 -4.42 7.40 10.67
N ILE A 13 -3.92 6.97 9.51
CA ILE A 13 -3.37 7.86 8.49
C ILE A 13 -4.51 8.60 7.82
N SER A 14 -4.48 9.92 7.93
CA SER A 14 -5.47 10.77 7.28
C SER A 14 -5.27 10.76 5.76
N ASP A 15 -6.32 10.42 5.03
CA ASP A 15 -6.33 10.52 3.57
C ASP A 15 -6.68 11.96 3.16
N TYR A 16 -5.65 12.75 2.85
CA TYR A 16 -5.82 14.14 2.42
C TYR A 16 -6.16 14.29 0.94
N LYS A 17 -6.38 13.20 0.19
CA LYS A 17 -6.87 13.28 -1.19
C LYS A 17 -8.27 13.90 -1.23
N GLN A 18 -8.59 14.61 -2.31
CA GLN A 18 -9.92 15.17 -2.51
C GLN A 18 -10.96 14.04 -2.57
N ALA A 19 -11.91 14.00 -1.64
CA ALA A 19 -12.86 12.89 -1.47
C ALA A 19 -13.59 12.45 -2.76
N TRP A 20 -13.92 13.40 -3.64
CA TRP A 20 -14.60 13.12 -4.92
C TRP A 20 -13.67 12.65 -6.06
N LYS A 21 -12.36 12.53 -5.81
CA LYS A 21 -11.35 12.00 -6.76
C LYS A 21 -10.69 10.73 -6.25
N ILE A 22 -11.27 10.08 -5.23
CA ILE A 22 -10.74 8.85 -4.65
C ILE A 22 -11.42 7.67 -5.34
N GLU A 23 -10.77 7.10 -6.35
CA GLU A 23 -11.16 5.82 -6.95
C GLU A 23 -10.48 4.64 -6.24
N HIS A 24 -9.24 4.83 -5.78
CA HIS A 24 -8.47 3.81 -5.06
C HIS A 24 -8.30 4.21 -3.59
N LYS A 25 -8.69 3.33 -2.68
CA LYS A 25 -8.60 3.56 -1.23
C LYS A 25 -7.14 3.57 -0.78
N LEU A 26 -6.79 4.44 0.17
CA LEU A 26 -5.44 4.45 0.74
C LEU A 26 -5.08 3.10 1.37
N SER A 27 -6.06 2.38 1.91
CA SER A 27 -5.92 1.02 2.44
C SER A 27 -5.51 -0.04 1.42
N ASP A 28 -5.75 0.19 0.12
CA ASP A 28 -5.30 -0.73 -0.94
C ASP A 28 -3.93 -0.29 -1.49
N ILE A 29 -3.70 1.02 -1.59
CA ILE A 29 -2.47 1.60 -2.15
C ILE A 29 -1.27 1.38 -1.22
N LEU A 30 -1.44 1.56 0.09
CA LEU A 30 -0.32 1.49 1.03
C LEU A 30 0.28 0.08 1.12
N PRO A 31 -0.52 -0.98 1.32
CA PRO A 31 0.01 -2.35 1.35
C PRO A 31 0.62 -2.74 0.01
N LEU A 32 0.02 -2.33 -1.13
CA LEU A 32 0.59 -2.54 -2.46
C LEU A 32 2.02 -1.96 -2.53
N ALA A 33 2.18 -0.68 -2.22
CA ALA A 33 3.48 -0.02 -2.31
C ALA A 33 4.53 -0.63 -1.36
N ILE A 34 4.14 -0.99 -0.14
CA ILE A 34 5.03 -1.62 0.83
C ILE A 34 5.47 -3.00 0.33
N CYS A 35 4.53 -3.84 -0.11
CA CYS A 35 4.83 -5.16 -0.66
C CYS A 35 5.77 -5.03 -1.85
N SER A 36 5.50 -4.12 -2.78
CA SER A 36 6.34 -3.90 -3.94
C SER A 36 7.76 -3.47 -3.59
N VAL A 37 7.93 -2.51 -2.67
CA VAL A 37 9.26 -2.05 -2.23
C VAL A 37 10.03 -3.18 -1.53
N ILE A 38 9.37 -3.99 -0.71
CA ILE A 38 9.98 -5.17 -0.07
C ILE A 38 10.39 -6.21 -1.12
N SER A 39 9.59 -6.37 -2.17
CA SER A 39 9.87 -7.24 -3.32
C SER A 39 10.92 -6.69 -4.28
N GLY A 40 11.49 -5.50 -4.00
CA GLY A 40 12.58 -4.92 -4.79
C GLY A 40 12.15 -3.97 -5.91
N ALA A 41 10.92 -3.44 -5.87
CA ALA A 41 10.52 -2.36 -6.76
C ALA A 41 11.36 -1.10 -6.52
N GLU A 42 11.89 -0.50 -7.59
CA GLU A 42 12.72 0.71 -7.51
C GLU A 42 11.93 1.98 -7.89
N GLY A 43 10.83 1.82 -8.64
CA GLY A 43 9.98 2.91 -9.10
C GLY A 43 8.48 2.69 -8.90
N TRP A 44 7.69 3.73 -9.18
CA TRP A 44 6.22 3.68 -9.13
C TRP A 44 5.65 2.75 -10.21
N GLU A 45 6.31 2.68 -11.36
CA GLU A 45 6.00 1.79 -12.46
C GLU A 45 6.18 0.32 -12.06
N ASP A 46 7.26 0.00 -11.35
CA ASP A 46 7.49 -1.35 -10.82
C ASP A 46 6.41 -1.76 -9.83
N ILE A 47 5.96 -0.82 -8.98
CA ILE A 47 4.86 -1.04 -8.04
C ILE A 47 3.57 -1.38 -8.80
N GLN A 48 3.27 -0.64 -9.87
CA GLN A 48 2.12 -0.92 -10.73
C GLN A 48 2.24 -2.31 -11.38
N VAL A 49 3.39 -2.64 -11.98
CA VAL A 49 3.63 -3.93 -12.64
C VAL A 49 3.48 -5.09 -11.66
N LEU A 50 4.01 -4.97 -10.45
CA LEU A 50 3.86 -5.99 -9.40
C LEU A 50 2.40 -6.15 -9.00
N GLY A 51 1.69 -5.03 -8.82
CA GLY A 51 0.26 -5.05 -8.51
C GLY A 51 -0.56 -5.75 -9.59
N GLU A 52 -0.30 -5.45 -10.86
CA GLU A 52 -0.99 -6.07 -11.99
C GLU A 52 -0.67 -7.57 -12.10
N THR A 53 0.58 -7.95 -11.84
CA THR A 53 1.05 -9.35 -11.89
C THR A 53 0.46 -10.20 -10.76
N HIS A 54 0.24 -9.60 -9.58
CA HIS A 54 -0.17 -10.32 -8.36
C HIS A 54 -1.54 -9.87 -7.82
N ILE A 55 -2.42 -9.36 -8.68
CA ILE A 55 -3.73 -8.82 -8.28
C ILE A 55 -4.60 -9.85 -7.53
N ASP A 56 -4.53 -11.13 -7.91
CA ASP A 56 -5.30 -12.19 -7.27
C ASP A 56 -4.87 -12.43 -5.82
N PHE A 57 -3.59 -12.23 -5.50
CA PHE A 57 -3.08 -12.27 -4.13
C PHE A 57 -3.51 -11.03 -3.35
N LEU A 58 -3.40 -9.85 -3.95
CA LEU A 58 -3.77 -8.58 -3.33
C LEU A 58 -5.26 -8.52 -2.96
N LYS A 59 -6.14 -9.07 -3.81
CA LYS A 59 -7.58 -9.19 -3.55
C LYS A 59 -7.95 -10.12 -2.38
N GLN A 60 -7.02 -10.93 -1.88
CA GLN A 60 -7.25 -11.70 -0.65
C GLN A 60 -7.16 -10.84 0.61
N HIS A 61 -6.61 -9.63 0.48
CA HIS A 61 -6.25 -8.76 1.60
C HIS A 61 -6.76 -7.32 1.48
N GLY A 62 -7.18 -6.88 0.30
CA GLY A 62 -7.79 -5.58 0.03
C GLY A 62 -8.89 -5.66 -1.02
N ASP A 63 -9.59 -4.55 -1.25
CA ASP A 63 -10.79 -4.54 -2.08
C ASP A 63 -10.46 -4.46 -3.58
N PHE A 64 -9.55 -3.55 -3.96
CA PHE A 64 -9.11 -3.33 -5.35
C PHE A 64 -10.26 -3.32 -6.37
N GLU A 65 -11.41 -2.73 -6.01
CA GLU A 65 -12.64 -2.70 -6.84
C GLU A 65 -12.40 -2.10 -8.22
N HIS A 66 -11.54 -1.07 -8.29
CA HIS A 66 -11.16 -0.39 -9.53
C HIS A 66 -9.83 -0.91 -10.13
N GLY A 67 -9.35 -2.06 -9.67
CA GLY A 67 -8.06 -2.62 -10.09
C GLY A 67 -6.86 -1.90 -9.47
N ILE A 68 -5.71 -2.04 -10.11
CA ILE A 68 -4.44 -1.49 -9.65
C ILE A 68 -4.34 -0.02 -10.10
N PRO A 69 -4.05 0.91 -9.17
CA PRO A 69 -3.83 2.31 -9.54
C PRO A 69 -2.61 2.45 -10.45
N VAL A 70 -2.69 3.35 -11.43
CA VAL A 70 -1.52 3.73 -12.23
C VAL A 70 -0.44 4.40 -11.36
N HIS A 71 0.82 4.30 -11.78
CA HIS A 71 1.99 4.84 -11.08
C HIS A 71 1.82 6.30 -10.59
N ASP A 72 1.26 7.19 -11.40
CA ASP A 72 0.97 8.58 -10.98
C ASP A 72 -0.01 8.68 -9.81
N THR A 73 -1.01 7.79 -9.76
CA THR A 73 -1.98 7.74 -8.67
C THR A 73 -1.35 7.19 -7.40
N ILE A 74 -0.47 6.20 -7.52
CA ILE A 74 0.33 5.66 -6.41
C ILE A 74 1.22 6.77 -5.81
N ALA A 75 2.02 7.41 -6.67
CA ALA A 75 2.94 8.48 -6.27
C ALA A 75 2.20 9.61 -5.55
N ARG A 76 1.07 10.06 -6.11
CA ARG A 76 0.24 11.11 -5.52
C ARG A 76 -0.37 10.70 -4.20
N ALA A 77 -0.90 9.48 -4.09
CA ALA A 77 -1.51 9.00 -2.85
C ALA A 77 -0.49 8.88 -1.71
N ILE A 78 0.72 8.41 -1.99
CA ILE A 78 1.80 8.29 -0.99
C ILE A 78 2.35 9.68 -0.63
N SER A 79 2.47 10.58 -1.60
CA SER A 79 2.91 11.97 -1.35
C SER A 79 1.95 12.76 -0.45
N CYS A 80 0.69 12.32 -0.32
CA CYS A 80 -0.27 12.93 0.60
C CYS A 80 -0.10 12.48 2.06
N ILE A 81 0.81 11.55 2.35
CA ILE A 81 1.03 11.03 3.70
C ILE A 81 2.11 11.86 4.39
N SER A 82 1.88 12.21 5.65
CA SER A 82 2.90 12.86 6.48
C SER A 82 4.13 11.94 6.63
N PRO A 83 5.36 12.42 6.37
CA PRO A 83 6.58 11.63 6.57
C PRO A 83 6.70 11.07 8.00
N ASP A 84 6.30 11.84 9.01
CA ASP A 84 6.34 11.41 10.41
C ASP A 84 5.36 10.26 10.66
N SER A 85 4.14 10.37 10.13
CA SER A 85 3.13 9.30 10.23
C SER A 85 3.54 8.04 9.48
N PHE A 86 4.22 8.19 8.34
CA PHE A 86 4.75 7.06 7.58
C PHE A 86 5.93 6.40 8.29
N HIS A 87 6.83 7.18 8.90
CA HIS A 87 7.94 6.67 9.70
C HIS A 87 7.42 5.92 10.93
N ASP A 88 6.52 6.52 11.70
CA ASP A 88 5.89 5.87 12.86
C ASP A 88 5.16 4.59 12.45
N PHE A 89 4.49 4.59 11.30
CA PHE A 89 3.86 3.40 10.73
C PHE A 89 4.90 2.30 10.41
N LEU A 90 6.00 2.64 9.75
CA LEU A 90 7.06 1.67 9.42
C LEU A 90 7.77 1.14 10.66
N VAL A 91 7.98 1.97 11.67
CA VAL A 91 8.68 1.63 12.93
C VAL A 91 7.78 0.84 13.88
N THR A 92 6.52 1.25 14.03
CA THR A 92 5.53 0.63 14.94
C THR A 92 4.88 -0.62 14.33
N GLY A 93 4.82 -0.69 12.99
CA GLY A 93 4.12 -1.72 12.23
C GLY A 93 5.01 -2.44 11.21
N CYS A 94 5.55 -3.60 11.60
CA CYS A 94 5.61 -4.78 10.72
C CYS A 94 6.48 -4.81 9.44
N VAL A 95 7.57 -4.05 9.29
CA VAL A 95 8.54 -4.39 8.22
C VAL A 95 9.17 -5.78 8.46
N LEU A 96 9.47 -6.14 9.72
CA LEU A 96 10.01 -7.46 10.09
C LEU A 96 9.01 -8.63 9.96
N ALA A 97 7.70 -8.38 10.05
CA ALA A 97 6.68 -9.43 10.00
C ALA A 97 6.19 -9.73 8.57
N MET A 98 6.26 -8.74 7.66
CA MET A 98 5.88 -8.90 6.25
C MET A 98 6.92 -9.72 5.46
N VAL A 99 8.20 -9.60 5.80
CA VAL A 99 9.31 -10.34 5.14
C VAL A 99 9.17 -11.86 5.33
N GLN A 100 8.49 -12.34 6.38
CA GLN A 100 8.42 -13.77 6.70
C GLN A 100 7.42 -14.58 5.86
N ASN A 101 6.56 -13.98 5.03
CA ASN A 101 5.54 -14.73 4.26
C ASN A 101 5.27 -14.24 2.83
N ILE A 102 6.01 -13.25 2.30
CA ILE A 102 5.75 -12.68 0.96
C ILE A 102 6.62 -13.30 -0.15
N VAL A 103 7.64 -14.11 0.20
CA VAL A 103 8.53 -14.78 -0.78
C VAL A 103 8.59 -16.31 -0.57
N VAL A 104 7.43 -16.95 -0.42
CA VAL A 104 7.31 -18.41 -0.55
C VAL A 104 6.32 -18.73 -1.67
#